data_AF-A0AA43CBM3-F1
#
_entry.id   AF-A0AA43CBM3-F1
#
_cell.length_a   1.000
_cell.length_b   1.000
_cell.length_c   1.000
_cell.angle_alpha   90.00
_cell.angle_beta   90.00
_cell.angle_gamma   90.00
#
_symmetry.space_group_name_H-M   'P 1'
#
loop_
_entity.id
_entity.type
_entity.pdbx_description
1 polymer ?
#
loop_
_entity_poly.entity_id
_entity_poly.type
_entity_poly.pdbx_seq_one_letter_code
_entity_poly.pdbx_strand_id
1 'polypeptide(L)'
;MALIDIDWRPDRKKLREFGFVGAGACLLLVGQLLWKQKLLFWGIAADNVSSVAIGLGLGSLLFLLLAFAFPPILRPIYLVLTIVTLPIGFVISHVVMALIFYLVFGALGIFFRVIRRDSLRRAYDPDAKSYWIPRTPIENPERYFRQF
;
A
#
# COMPACT_ATOMS: atom_id res chain seq x y z
N MET A 1 2.59 -8.17 18.47
CA MET A 1 3.21 -7.19 17.56
C MET A 1 2.10 -6.57 16.75
N ALA A 2 1.81 -5.28 16.94
CA ALA A 2 0.85 -4.58 16.08
C ALA A 2 1.46 -4.44 14.69
N LEU A 3 0.69 -4.72 13.63
CA LEU A 3 1.18 -4.65 12.25
C LEU A 3 1.44 -3.20 11.79
N ILE A 4 0.91 -2.22 12.53
CA ILE A 4 1.04 -0.78 12.26
C ILE A 4 1.20 -0.05 13.61
N ASP A 5 2.38 0.49 13.86
CA ASP A 5 2.63 1.36 15.03
C ASP A 5 2.27 2.81 14.68
N ILE A 6 1.30 3.37 15.43
CA ILE A 6 0.87 4.75 15.27
C ILE A 6 1.83 5.64 16.05
N ASP A 7 2.45 6.59 15.35
CA ASP A 7 3.40 7.52 15.94
C ASP A 7 2.64 8.68 16.64
N TRP A 8 2.26 8.47 17.90
CA TRP A 8 1.44 9.42 18.69
C TRP A 8 2.14 10.74 19.03
N ARG A 9 3.47 10.78 18.92
CA ARG A 9 4.33 11.95 19.14
C ARG A 9 5.23 12.17 17.93
N PRO A 10 4.68 12.61 16.79
CA PRO A 10 5.47 12.80 15.58
C PRO A 10 6.54 13.86 15.82
N ASP A 11 7.76 13.58 15.39
CA ASP A 11 8.87 14.54 15.44
C ASP A 11 8.57 15.77 14.56
N ARG A 12 9.19 16.93 14.88
CA ARG A 12 8.98 18.18 14.14
C ARG A 12 9.30 18.03 12.65
N LYS A 13 10.24 17.16 12.30
CA LYS A 13 10.57 16.84 10.90
C LYS A 13 9.41 16.15 10.18
N LYS A 14 8.75 15.18 10.82
CA LYS A 14 7.59 14.45 10.27
C LYS A 14 6.39 15.38 10.03
N LEU A 15 6.15 16.31 10.95
CA LEU A 15 5.10 17.33 10.80
C LEU A 15 5.36 18.28 9.62
N ARG A 16 6.62 18.66 9.39
CA ARG A 16 7.01 19.48 8.22
C ARG A 16 6.87 18.72 6.91
N GLU A 17 7.34 17.47 6.86
CA GLU A 17 7.17 16.58 5.70
C GLU A 17 5.69 16.41 5.34
N PHE A 18 4.83 16.19 6.35
CA PHE A 18 3.39 16.12 6.16
C PHE A 18 2.80 17.42 5.58
N GLY A 19 3.23 18.57 6.10
CA GLY A 19 2.81 19.87 5.58
C GLY A 19 3.22 20.12 4.12
N PHE A 20 4.45 19.77 3.74
CA PHE A 20 4.93 19.89 2.36
C PHE A 20 4.18 18.95 1.40
N VAL A 21 3.95 17.70 1.81
CA VAL A 21 3.20 16.73 1.00
C VAL A 21 1.74 17.17 0.86
N GLY A 22 1.12 17.64 1.94
CA GLY A 22 -0.25 18.18 1.92
C GLY A 22 -0.38 19.38 0.98
N ALA A 23 0.57 20.32 1.04
CA ALA A 23 0.62 21.45 0.13
C ALA A 23 0.79 21.03 -1.34
N GLY A 24 1.70 20.09 -1.61
CA GLY A 24 1.88 19.52 -2.95
C GLY A 24 0.62 18.86 -3.48
N ALA A 25 -0.08 18.08 -2.65
CA ALA A 25 -1.35 17.45 -3.01
C ALA A 25 -2.43 18.49 -3.33
N CYS A 26 -2.56 19.56 -2.53
CA CYS A 26 -3.50 20.65 -2.81
C CYS A 26 -3.15 21.39 -4.11
N LEU A 27 -1.89 21.69 -4.38
CA LEU A 27 -1.45 22.31 -5.63
C LEU A 27 -1.75 21.44 -6.85
N LEU A 28 -1.52 20.12 -6.75
CA LEU A 28 -1.85 19.17 -7.82
C LEU A 28 -3.36 19.11 -8.07
N LEU A 29 -4.19 19.11 -7.02
CA LEU A 29 -5.65 19.13 -7.15
C LEU A 29 -6.15 20.43 -7.80
N VAL A 30 -5.59 21.58 -7.40
CA VAL A 30 -5.88 22.88 -8.04
C VAL A 30 -5.46 22.86 -9.51
N GLY A 31 -4.25 22.38 -9.81
CA GLY A 31 -3.75 22.24 -11.17
C GLY A 31 -4.62 21.33 -12.04
N GLN A 32 -5.10 20.20 -11.50
CA GLN A 32 -6.02 19.31 -12.20
C GLN A 32 -7.39 19.94 -12.47
N LEU A 33 -7.94 20.71 -11.52
CA LEU A 33 -9.20 21.43 -11.71
C LEU A 33 -9.06 22.49 -12.82
N LEU A 34 -7.99 23.28 -12.78
CA LEU A 34 -7.69 24.30 -13.79
C LEU A 34 -7.39 23.68 -15.16
N TRP A 35 -6.76 22.51 -15.21
CA TRP A 35 -6.53 21.78 -16.45
C TRP A 35 -7.84 21.25 -17.05
N LYS A 36 -8.70 20.64 -16.22
CA LYS A 36 -10.00 20.14 -16.67
C LYS A 36 -10.93 21.28 -17.09
N GLN A 37 -10.91 22.44 -16.42
CA GLN A 37 -11.69 23.61 -16.87
C GLN A 37 -11.26 24.09 -18.26
N LYS A 38 -9.95 24.08 -18.53
CA LYS A 38 -9.38 24.52 -19.81
C LYS A 38 -9.63 23.52 -20.95
N LEU A 39 -9.81 22.24 -20.62
CA LEU A 39 -10.04 21.16 -21.58
C LEU A 39 -11.53 20.92 -21.89
N LEU A 40 -12.43 21.09 -20.91
CA LEU A 40 -13.86 20.79 -21.06
C LEU A 40 -14.73 22.01 -21.42
N PHE A 41 -14.31 23.23 -21.11
CA PHE A 41 -15.15 24.43 -21.25
C PHE A 41 -14.41 25.54 -22.01
N TRP A 42 -14.24 25.39 -23.32
CA TRP A 42 -13.80 26.46 -24.24
C TRP A 42 -14.91 27.50 -24.48
N GLY A 43 -15.61 27.92 -23.43
CA GLY A 43 -16.67 28.90 -23.49
C GLY A 43 -17.89 28.48 -22.68
N ILE A 44 -18.31 29.39 -21.80
CA ILE A 44 -19.58 29.42 -21.07
C ILE A 44 -19.54 28.65 -19.72
N ALA A 45 -19.70 29.42 -18.62
CA ALA A 45 -19.74 29.06 -17.19
C ALA A 45 -18.37 28.96 -16.46
N ALA A 46 -17.73 30.11 -16.22
CA ALA A 46 -16.43 30.25 -15.54
C ALA A 46 -16.52 30.84 -14.11
N ASP A 47 -17.72 30.95 -13.57
CA ASP A 47 -18.05 31.77 -12.41
C ASP A 47 -18.01 30.97 -11.09
N ASN A 48 -18.37 29.68 -11.09
CA ASN A 48 -18.35 28.87 -9.87
C ASN A 48 -17.03 28.08 -9.66
N VAL A 49 -16.30 27.79 -10.74
CA VAL A 49 -15.06 26.97 -10.70
C VAL A 49 -13.87 27.81 -10.21
N SER A 50 -13.87 29.10 -10.51
CA SER A 50 -12.83 30.05 -10.08
C SER A 50 -12.85 30.25 -8.55
N SER A 51 -14.02 30.34 -7.92
CA SER A 51 -14.13 30.45 -6.47
C SER A 51 -13.61 29.22 -5.73
N VAL A 52 -13.87 28.01 -6.25
CA VAL A 52 -13.36 26.76 -5.68
C VAL A 52 -11.84 26.64 -5.86
N ALA A 53 -11.31 27.02 -7.03
CA ALA A 53 -9.87 27.03 -7.28
C ALA A 53 -9.13 28.04 -6.39
N ILE A 54 -9.70 29.24 -6.17
CA ILE A 54 -9.15 30.25 -5.27
C ILE A 54 -9.22 29.77 -3.80
N GLY A 55 -10.32 29.16 -3.38
CA GLY A 55 -10.47 28.61 -2.04
C GLY A 55 -9.48 27.49 -1.72
N LEU A 56 -9.26 26.57 -2.67
CA LEU A 56 -8.26 25.50 -2.54
C LEU A 56 -6.81 26.04 -2.63
N GLY A 57 -6.56 27.08 -3.44
CA GLY A 57 -5.28 27.77 -3.51
C GLY A 57 -4.93 28.50 -2.21
N LEU A 58 -5.90 29.20 -1.62
CA LEU A 58 -5.78 29.82 -0.29
C LEU A 58 -5.59 28.76 0.80
N GLY A 59 -6.29 27.63 0.71
CA GLY A 59 -6.09 26.48 1.59
C GLY A 59 -4.67 25.94 1.49
N SER A 60 -4.11 25.79 0.29
CA SER A 60 -2.72 25.36 0.07
C SER A 60 -1.71 26.36 0.65
N LEU A 61 -1.97 27.65 0.50
CA LEU A 61 -1.12 28.70 1.06
C LEU A 61 -1.18 28.70 2.60
N LEU A 62 -2.36 28.53 3.18
CA LEU A 62 -2.56 28.36 4.61
C LEU A 62 -1.85 27.12 5.16
N PHE A 63 -1.92 25.98 4.46
CA PHE A 63 -1.20 24.77 4.85
C PHE A 63 0.32 24.94 4.77
N LEU A 64 0.83 25.62 3.74
CA LEU A 64 2.26 25.98 3.63
C LEU A 64 2.71 26.92 4.75
N LEU A 65 1.93 27.97 5.02
CA LEU A 65 2.22 28.94 6.07
C LEU A 65 2.16 28.29 7.45
N LEU A 66 1.19 27.41 7.69
CA LEU A 66 1.05 26.70 8.97
C LEU A 66 2.16 25.66 9.16
N ALA A 67 2.59 24.99 8.08
CA ALA A 67 3.73 24.06 8.09
C ALA A 67 5.07 24.75 8.36
N PHE A 68 5.24 26.00 7.91
CA PHE A 68 6.45 26.78 8.12
C PHE A 68 6.46 27.52 9.47
N ALA A 69 5.33 28.12 9.87
CA ALA A 69 5.26 28.99 11.05
C ALA A 69 4.98 28.24 12.36
N PHE A 70 4.11 27.21 12.37
CA PHE A 70 3.71 26.53 13.61
C PHE A 70 3.48 25.01 13.42
N PRO A 71 4.55 24.19 13.44
CA PRO A 71 4.47 22.73 13.41
C PRO A 71 3.54 22.06 14.45
N PRO A 72 3.43 22.53 15.72
CA PRO A 72 2.63 21.79 16.71
C PRO A 72 1.11 21.85 16.48
N ILE A 73 0.61 22.82 15.70
CA ILE A 73 -0.82 22.94 15.36
C ILE A 73 -1.25 21.87 14.35
N LEU A 74 -0.31 21.37 13.53
CA LEU A 74 -0.59 20.31 12.55
C LEU A 74 -0.69 18.92 13.17
N ARG A 75 -0.26 18.75 14.43
CA ARG A 75 -0.28 17.47 15.14
C ARG A 75 -1.68 16.82 15.25
N PRO A 76 -2.74 17.51 15.71
CA PRO A 76 -4.08 16.90 15.77
C PRO A 76 -4.58 16.49 14.39
N ILE A 77 -4.34 17.31 13.36
CA ILE A 77 -4.75 17.01 11.97
C ILE A 77 -4.02 15.77 11.46
N TYR A 78 -2.71 15.69 11.69
CA TYR A 78 -1.90 14.51 11.35
C TYR A 78 -2.46 13.25 12.01
N LEU A 79 -2.71 13.29 13.34
CA LEU A 79 -3.20 12.12 14.07
C LEU A 79 -4.59 11.68 13.60
N VAL A 80 -5.53 12.62 13.40
CA VAL A 80 -6.87 12.30 12.90
C VAL A 80 -6.78 11.65 11.51
N LEU A 81 -6.00 12.25 10.61
CA LEU A 81 -5.86 11.72 9.26
C LEU A 81 -5.14 10.35 9.24
N THR A 82 -4.14 10.16 10.10
CA THR A 82 -3.50 8.85 10.28
C THR A 82 -4.53 7.82 10.74
N ILE A 83 -5.31 8.12 11.78
CA ILE A 83 -6.33 7.19 12.30
C ILE A 83 -7.36 6.82 11.22
N VAL A 84 -7.81 7.80 10.44
CA VAL A 84 -8.77 7.57 9.34
C VAL A 84 -8.16 6.73 8.21
N THR A 85 -6.86 6.88 7.94
CA THR A 85 -6.18 6.13 6.86
C THR A 85 -5.72 4.73 7.28
N LEU A 86 -5.65 4.41 8.58
CA LEU A 86 -5.33 3.06 9.07
C LEU A 86 -6.19 1.93 8.48
N PRO A 87 -7.54 1.99 8.50
CA PRO A 87 -8.37 0.92 7.94
C PRO A 87 -8.14 0.77 6.43
N ILE A 88 -7.88 1.87 5.72
CA ILE A 88 -7.55 1.85 4.29
C ILE A 88 -6.24 1.09 4.06
N GLY A 89 -5.21 1.40 4.84
CA GLY A 89 -3.92 0.70 4.80
C GLY A 89 -4.09 -0.80 5.07
N PHE A 90 -4.86 -1.17 6.09
CA PHE A 90 -5.16 -2.55 6.42
C PHE A 90 -5.81 -3.30 5.24
N VAL A 91 -6.85 -2.72 4.64
CA VAL A 91 -7.54 -3.32 3.48
C VAL A 91 -6.58 -3.46 2.30
N ILE A 92 -5.80 -2.43 1.99
CA ILE A 92 -4.82 -2.47 0.90
C ILE A 92 -3.80 -3.59 1.15
N SER A 93 -3.26 -3.72 2.36
CA SER A 93 -2.32 -4.80 2.68
C SER A 93 -2.91 -6.18 2.42
N HIS A 94 -4.17 -6.42 2.80
CA HIS A 94 -4.85 -7.69 2.55
C HIS A 94 -5.12 -7.92 1.07
N VAL A 95 -5.58 -6.89 0.36
CA VAL A 95 -5.85 -6.96 -1.08
C VAL A 95 -4.57 -7.23 -1.86
N VAL A 96 -3.48 -6.54 -1.54
CA VAL A 96 -2.17 -6.76 -2.18
C VAL A 96 -1.66 -8.16 -1.90
N MET A 97 -1.77 -8.65 -0.66
CA MET A 97 -1.39 -10.04 -0.33
C MET A 97 -2.24 -11.06 -1.07
N ALA A 98 -3.56 -10.86 -1.14
CA ALA A 98 -4.46 -11.71 -1.91
C ALA A 98 -4.10 -11.68 -3.40
N LEU A 99 -3.84 -10.51 -3.96
CA LEU A 99 -3.45 -10.33 -5.36
C LEU A 99 -2.16 -11.09 -5.66
N ILE A 100 -1.12 -10.93 -4.84
CA ILE A 100 0.14 -11.67 -4.98
C ILE A 100 -0.13 -13.18 -4.89
N PHE A 101 -0.92 -13.62 -3.90
CA PHE A 101 -1.24 -15.03 -3.74
C PHE A 101 -1.91 -15.62 -4.98
N TYR A 102 -3.00 -15.01 -5.46
CA TYR A 102 -3.77 -15.57 -6.57
C TYR A 102 -3.11 -15.33 -7.93
N LEU A 103 -2.50 -14.18 -8.17
CA LEU A 103 -1.87 -13.89 -9.46
C LEU A 103 -0.51 -14.53 -9.61
N VAL A 104 0.34 -14.48 -8.58
CA VAL A 104 1.72 -15.00 -8.69
C VAL A 104 1.73 -16.49 -8.39
N PHE A 105 1.33 -16.89 -7.18
CA PHE A 105 1.38 -18.30 -6.79
C PHE A 105 0.32 -19.14 -7.51
N GLY A 106 -0.86 -18.57 -7.75
CA GLY A 106 -1.89 -19.22 -8.58
C GLY A 106 -1.43 -19.45 -10.01
N ALA A 107 -0.85 -18.44 -10.68
CA ALA A 107 -0.31 -18.63 -12.03
C ALA A 107 0.84 -19.64 -12.06
N LEU A 108 1.72 -19.63 -11.04
CA LEU A 108 2.79 -20.62 -10.92
C LEU A 108 2.23 -22.05 -10.74
N GLY A 109 1.17 -22.20 -9.95
CA GLY A 109 0.47 -23.48 -9.78
C GLY A 109 -0.16 -23.98 -11.07
N ILE A 110 -0.80 -23.09 -11.84
CA ILE A 110 -1.34 -23.40 -13.17
C ILE A 110 -0.21 -23.81 -14.11
N PHE A 111 0.91 -23.06 -14.12
CA PHE A 111 2.08 -23.36 -14.94
C PHE A 111 2.65 -24.75 -14.65
N PHE A 112 2.82 -25.13 -13.37
CA PHE A 112 3.26 -26.48 -13.01
C PHE A 112 2.24 -27.56 -13.41
N ARG A 113 0.94 -27.25 -13.36
CA ARG A 113 -0.11 -28.16 -13.82
C ARG A 113 -0.04 -28.39 -15.34
N VAL A 114 0.20 -27.34 -16.13
CA VAL A 114 0.36 -27.44 -17.59
C VAL A 114 1.59 -28.27 -17.97
N ILE A 115 2.71 -28.09 -17.25
CA ILE A 115 3.94 -28.87 -17.47
C ILE A 115 3.84 -30.30 -16.90
N ARG A 116 2.72 -30.65 -16.23
CA ARG A 116 2.53 -31.92 -15.50
C ARG A 116 3.65 -32.21 -14.50
N ARG A 117 4.28 -31.16 -13.95
CA ARG A 117 5.35 -31.29 -12.96
C ARG A 117 4.73 -31.52 -11.58
N ASP A 118 4.67 -32.77 -11.14
CA ASP A 118 4.22 -33.13 -9.80
C ASP A 118 5.40 -33.30 -8.83
N SER A 119 5.96 -32.18 -8.37
CA SER A 119 7.06 -32.20 -7.39
C SER A 119 6.65 -32.77 -6.02
N LEU A 120 5.36 -32.83 -5.72
CA LEU A 120 4.86 -33.32 -4.44
C LEU A 120 4.35 -34.77 -4.52
N ARG A 121 4.44 -35.43 -5.68
CA ARG A 121 3.95 -36.81 -5.91
C ARG A 121 2.53 -37.02 -5.37
N ARG A 122 1.66 -36.06 -5.63
CA ARG A 122 0.25 -36.05 -5.19
C ARG A 122 -0.68 -36.81 -6.14
N ALA A 123 -0.20 -37.18 -7.34
CA ALA A 123 -0.94 -38.01 -8.26
C ALA A 123 -1.32 -39.35 -7.59
N TYR A 124 -2.59 -39.71 -7.68
CA TYR A 124 -3.09 -40.99 -7.17
C TYR A 124 -2.63 -42.12 -8.10
N ASP A 125 -1.88 -43.05 -7.53
CA ASP A 125 -1.47 -44.32 -8.11
C ASP A 125 -2.31 -45.46 -7.46
N PRO A 126 -3.27 -46.05 -8.20
CA PRO A 126 -4.08 -47.16 -7.71
C PRO A 126 -3.31 -48.48 -7.52
N ASP A 127 -2.15 -48.64 -8.17
CA ASP A 127 -1.33 -49.86 -8.10
C ASP A 127 -0.27 -49.78 -6.97
N ALA A 128 -0.14 -48.62 -6.33
CA ALA A 128 0.80 -48.41 -5.23
C ALA A 128 0.34 -49.12 -3.94
N LYS A 129 1.14 -50.09 -3.46
CA LYS A 129 0.92 -50.76 -2.16
C LYS A 129 1.01 -49.81 -0.96
N SER A 130 1.79 -48.74 -1.07
CA SER A 130 1.93 -47.68 -0.06
C SER A 130 2.60 -46.45 -0.66
N TYR A 131 2.13 -45.25 -0.29
CA TYR A 131 2.77 -43.97 -0.64
C TYR A 131 3.95 -43.61 0.29
N TRP A 132 4.28 -44.50 1.23
CA TRP A 132 5.38 -44.27 2.16
C TRP A 132 6.70 -44.13 1.40
N ILE A 133 7.37 -42.98 1.56
CA ILE A 133 8.69 -42.75 1.00
C ILE A 133 9.72 -43.28 2.00
N PRO A 134 10.41 -44.40 1.70
CA PRO A 134 11.42 -44.94 2.61
C PRO A 134 12.55 -43.92 2.77
N ARG A 135 12.81 -43.53 4.02
CA ARG A 135 13.95 -42.70 4.39
C ARG A 135 15.11 -43.62 4.69
N THR A 136 16.24 -43.41 4.04
CA THR A 136 17.49 -44.06 4.45
C THR A 136 17.85 -43.60 5.86
N PRO A 137 18.14 -44.52 6.80
CA PRO A 137 18.60 -44.14 8.13
C PRO A 137 19.88 -43.33 8.00
N ILE A 138 19.91 -42.18 8.68
CA ILE A 138 21.07 -41.29 8.68
C ILE A 138 22.07 -41.87 9.69
N GLU A 139 23.26 -42.23 9.23
CA GLU A 139 24.31 -42.84 10.07
C GLU A 139 24.83 -41.90 11.17
N ASN A 140 24.72 -40.58 10.97
CA ASN A 140 25.19 -39.58 11.92
C ASN A 140 24.06 -38.59 12.31
N PRO A 141 23.60 -38.60 13.58
CA PRO A 141 22.60 -37.67 14.09
C PRO A 141 23.01 -36.20 13.98
N GLU A 142 24.32 -35.90 13.97
CA GLU A 142 24.82 -34.52 13.88
C GLU A 142 24.46 -33.83 12.55
N ARG A 143 24.17 -34.61 11.52
CA ARG A 143 23.72 -34.10 10.22
C ARG A 143 22.40 -33.35 10.30
N TYR A 144 21.54 -33.65 11.28
CA TYR A 144 20.31 -32.88 11.51
C TYR A 144 20.60 -31.42 11.89
N PHE A 145 21.75 -31.14 12.51
CA PHE A 145 22.17 -29.77 12.86
C PHE A 145 22.83 -29.02 11.69
N ARG A 146 23.07 -29.69 10.55
CA ARG A 146 23.64 -29.10 9.33
C ARG A 146 22.62 -29.18 8.19
N GLN A 147 21.69 -28.23 8.19
CA GLN A 147 20.55 -28.21 7.26
C GLN A 147 20.84 -27.58 5.89
N PHE A 148 22.01 -26.95 5.72
CA PHE A 148 22.46 -26.30 4.50
C PHE A 148 23.83 -26.81 4.08
#